data_AF-A0A5C7F8C5-F1
#
_entry.id   AF-A0A5C7F8C5-F1
#
_cell.length_a   1.000
_cell.length_b   1.000
_cell.length_c   1.000
_cell.angle_alpha   90.00
_cell.angle_beta   90.00
_cell.angle_gamma   90.00
#
_symmetry.space_group_name_H-M   'P 1'
#
loop_
_entity.id
_entity.type
_entity.pdbx_description
1 polymer ?
#
loop_
_entity_poly.entity_id
_entity_poly.type
_entity_poly.pdbx_seq_one_letter_code
_entity_poly.pdbx_strand_id
1 'polypeptide(L)'
;MNSTYRENILNKLVYRRLLIDELFENEPEKEFQKLLEALTDLENDGFIVSESALTKSGRTWLCTRCGNLDSGLFGEVKICGRCGKKCAYCRSCLIMGRVMGCSRF
;
A
#
# COMPACT_ATOMS: atom_id res chain seq x y z
N MET A 1 -2.11 19.98 -16.03
CA MET A 1 -3.02 18.98 -15.41
C MET A 1 -2.29 17.99 -14.52
N ASN A 2 -1.14 17.40 -14.90
CA ASN A 2 -0.36 16.51 -13.99
C ASN A 2 0.18 17.17 -12.71
N SER A 3 0.43 18.49 -12.72
CA SER A 3 0.90 19.21 -11.53
C SER A 3 -0.07 19.13 -10.35
N THR A 4 -1.38 19.17 -10.62
CA THR A 4 -2.42 19.16 -9.57
C THR A 4 -2.46 17.81 -8.85
N TYR A 5 -2.34 16.69 -9.57
CA TYR A 5 -2.31 15.36 -8.94
C TYR A 5 -1.05 15.17 -8.08
N ARG A 6 0.11 15.63 -8.58
CA ARG A 6 1.37 15.54 -7.82
C ARG A 6 1.27 16.29 -6.48
N GLU A 7 0.81 17.52 -6.52
CA GLU A 7 0.63 18.35 -5.32
C GLU A 7 -0.41 17.74 -4.37
N ASN A 8 -1.54 17.24 -4.90
CA ASN A 8 -2.56 16.57 -4.10
C ASN A 8 -2.03 15.30 -3.42
N ILE A 9 -1.26 14.46 -4.12
CA ILE A 9 -0.63 13.27 -3.54
C ILE A 9 0.32 13.66 -2.42
N LEU A 10 1.21 14.62 -2.68
CA LEU A 10 2.19 15.07 -1.69
C LEU A 10 1.48 15.62 -0.45
N ASN A 11 0.48 16.48 -0.60
CA ASN A 11 -0.29 17.02 0.51
C ASN A 11 -0.99 15.92 1.34
N LYS A 12 -1.47 14.85 0.70
CA LYS A 12 -2.05 13.69 1.41
C LYS A 12 -0.98 12.87 2.18
N LEU A 13 0.25 12.81 1.66
CA LEU A 13 1.37 12.02 2.22
C LEU A 13 2.25 12.77 3.22
N VAL A 14 2.14 14.10 3.31
CA VAL A 14 2.88 14.89 4.30
C VAL A 14 2.62 14.34 5.71
N TYR A 15 3.70 13.87 6.34
CA TYR A 15 3.73 13.20 7.65
C TYR A 15 2.88 11.92 7.76
N ARG A 16 2.49 11.31 6.65
CA ARG A 16 1.60 10.14 6.63
C ARG A 16 2.18 9.04 5.74
N ARG A 17 2.01 7.80 6.19
CA ARG A 17 2.17 6.60 5.35
C ARG A 17 0.79 6.06 5.03
N LEU A 18 0.43 6.04 3.76
CA LEU A 18 -0.89 5.59 3.29
C LEU A 18 -0.76 4.34 2.43
N LEU A 19 -1.78 3.48 2.45
CA LEU A 19 -2.00 2.48 1.42
C LEU A 19 -2.42 3.19 0.14
N ILE A 20 -2.16 2.51 -0.98
CA ILE A 20 -2.74 2.83 -2.29
C ILE A 20 -4.24 3.09 -2.11
N ASP A 21 -5.01 2.11 -1.62
CA ASP A 21 -6.46 2.23 -1.44
C ASP A 21 -6.90 3.46 -0.59
N GLU A 22 -6.09 3.90 0.37
CA GLU A 22 -6.36 5.11 1.20
C GLU A 22 -6.07 6.41 0.45
N LEU A 23 -5.14 6.39 -0.51
CA LEU A 23 -4.80 7.55 -1.33
C LEU A 23 -5.87 7.84 -2.40
N PHE A 24 -6.52 6.79 -2.90
CA PHE A 24 -7.58 6.85 -3.92
C PHE A 24 -8.99 7.11 -3.33
N GLU A 25 -9.12 7.27 -2.01
CA GLU A 25 -10.45 7.43 -1.40
C GLU A 25 -11.16 8.67 -1.98
N ASN A 26 -12.34 8.44 -2.58
CA ASN A 26 -13.20 9.42 -3.27
C ASN A 26 -12.77 9.89 -4.67
N GLU A 27 -11.75 9.28 -5.29
CA GLU A 27 -11.35 9.63 -6.66
C GLU A 27 -12.22 8.91 -7.71
N PRO A 28 -12.65 9.59 -8.79
CA PRO A 28 -13.38 8.94 -9.88
C PRO A 28 -12.51 7.88 -10.56
N GLU A 29 -13.08 6.72 -10.87
CA GLU A 29 -12.37 5.62 -11.56
C GLU A 29 -11.72 6.06 -12.88
N LYS A 30 -12.34 7.02 -13.57
CA LYS A 30 -11.84 7.60 -14.84
C LYS A 30 -10.50 8.34 -14.70
N GLU A 31 -10.09 8.69 -13.48
CA GLU A 31 -8.84 9.41 -13.23
C GLU A 31 -7.75 8.51 -12.63
N PHE A 32 -8.06 7.24 -12.36
CA PHE A 32 -7.16 6.28 -11.73
C PHE A 32 -5.82 6.16 -12.48
N GLN A 33 -5.86 6.11 -13.82
CA GLN A 33 -4.66 6.00 -14.65
C GLN A 33 -3.73 7.21 -14.51
N LYS A 34 -4.28 8.43 -14.50
CA LYS A 34 -3.49 9.66 -14.32
C LYS A 34 -2.84 9.71 -12.94
N LEU A 35 -3.54 9.19 -11.93
CA LEU A 35 -3.02 9.16 -10.57
C LEU A 35 -1.89 8.12 -10.42
N LEU A 36 -2.00 6.96 -11.09
CA LEU A 36 -0.92 5.98 -11.16
C LEU A 36 0.32 6.52 -11.87
N GLU A 37 0.14 7.29 -12.94
CA GLU A 37 1.22 7.99 -13.64
C GLU A 37 1.89 9.00 -12.69
N ALA A 38 1.12 9.85 -12.03
CA ALA A 38 1.64 10.82 -11.07
C ALA A 38 2.41 10.17 -9.90
N LEU A 39 1.92 9.04 -9.38
CA LEU A 39 2.64 8.25 -8.37
C LEU A 39 3.98 7.71 -8.88
N THR A 40 3.99 7.21 -10.12
CA THR A 40 5.20 6.69 -10.75
C THR A 40 6.23 7.80 -10.96
N ASP A 41 5.78 8.97 -11.44
CA ASP A 41 6.65 10.13 -11.62
C ASP A 41 7.23 10.62 -10.28
N LEU A 42 6.40 10.73 -9.24
CA LEU A 42 6.85 11.14 -7.90
C LEU A 42 7.86 10.16 -7.29
N GLU A 43 7.69 8.87 -7.52
CA GLU A 43 8.61 7.83 -7.05
C GLU A 43 9.93 7.87 -7.82
N ASN A 44 9.88 8.03 -9.16
CA ASN A 44 11.07 8.18 -10.00
C ASN A 44 11.88 9.45 -9.65
N ASP A 45 11.19 10.53 -9.32
CA ASP A 45 11.81 11.78 -8.90
C ASP A 45 12.32 11.74 -7.44
N GLY A 46 12.02 10.67 -6.69
CA GLY A 46 12.46 10.48 -5.32
C GLY A 46 11.69 11.26 -4.25
N PHE A 47 10.53 11.82 -4.57
CA PHE A 47 9.69 12.53 -3.60
C PHE A 47 8.94 11.58 -2.65
N ILE A 48 8.67 10.35 -3.11
CA ILE A 48 7.98 9.32 -2.35
C ILE A 48 8.68 7.98 -2.50
N VAL A 49 8.39 7.05 -1.60
CA VAL A 49 8.86 5.66 -1.69
C VAL A 49 7.71 4.70 -1.41
N SER A 50 7.65 3.62 -2.18
CA SER A 50 6.76 2.49 -1.87
C SER A 50 7.48 1.47 -0.99
N GLU A 51 6.83 1.01 0.07
CA GLU A 51 7.35 -0.03 0.95
C GLU A 51 6.39 -1.23 1.00
N SER A 52 6.95 -2.45 1.04
CA SER A 52 6.13 -3.63 1.31
C SER A 52 5.57 -3.57 2.72
N ALA A 53 4.26 -3.79 2.85
CA ALA A 53 3.59 -3.77 4.15
C ALA A 53 3.94 -5.00 5.01
N LEU A 54 4.39 -6.09 4.38
CA LEU A 54 4.87 -7.30 5.04
C LEU A 54 6.28 -7.65 4.55
N THR A 55 7.20 -7.82 5.49
CA THR A 55 8.57 -8.29 5.22
C THR A 55 8.82 -9.60 5.96
N LYS A 56 9.70 -10.45 5.43
CA LYS A 56 10.11 -11.68 6.11
C LYS A 56 11.34 -11.41 6.96
N SER A 57 11.29 -11.81 8.22
CA SER A 57 12.45 -11.91 9.10
C SER A 57 12.61 -13.39 9.48
N GLY A 58 13.45 -14.11 8.73
CA GLY A 58 13.61 -15.56 8.86
C GLY A 58 12.32 -16.32 8.52
N ARG A 59 11.76 -17.03 9.50
CA ARG A 59 10.51 -17.81 9.36
C ARG A 59 9.24 -17.01 9.71
N THR A 60 9.40 -15.79 10.21
CA THR A 60 8.29 -14.97 10.71
C THR A 60 8.06 -13.76 9.81
N TRP A 61 6.81 -13.31 9.77
CA TRP A 61 6.44 -12.05 9.11
C TRP A 61 6.59 -10.88 10.08
N LEU A 62 7.01 -9.74 9.54
CA LEU A 62 6.96 -8.44 10.18
C LEU A 62 5.98 -7.57 9.39
N CYS A 63 5.00 -6.97 10.08
CA CYS A 63 4.17 -5.93 9.49
C CYS A 63 4.85 -4.57 9.66
N THR A 64 5.26 -3.94 8.56
CA THR A 64 5.91 -2.62 8.58
C THR A 64 4.94 -1.47 8.85
N ARG A 65 3.61 -1.72 8.76
CA ARG A 65 2.57 -0.73 9.08
C ARG A 65 2.32 -0.61 10.58
N CYS A 66 2.05 -1.73 11.27
CA CYS A 66 1.68 -1.73 12.69
C CYS A 66 2.73 -2.33 13.64
N GLY A 67 3.83 -2.87 13.11
CA GLY A 67 4.87 -3.51 13.91
C GLY A 67 4.55 -4.93 14.40
N ASN A 68 3.44 -5.55 13.95
CA ASN A 68 3.11 -6.91 14.36
C ASN A 68 4.24 -7.89 13.99
N LEU A 69 4.67 -8.68 14.96
CA LEU A 69 5.63 -9.78 14.84
C LEU A 69 5.04 -11.12 15.30
N ASP A 70 3.84 -11.11 15.88
CA ASP A 70 3.19 -12.34 16.31
C ASP A 70 2.74 -13.15 15.09
N SER A 71 3.37 -14.30 14.90
CA SER A 71 3.06 -15.27 13.84
C SER A 71 1.58 -15.68 13.79
N GLY A 72 0.91 -15.75 14.95
CA GLY A 72 -0.52 -16.09 15.04
C GLY A 72 -1.44 -14.98 14.53
N LEU A 73 -0.94 -13.75 14.46
CA LEU A 73 -1.67 -12.58 13.95
C LEU A 73 -1.42 -12.30 12.47
N PHE A 74 -0.84 -13.26 11.75
CA PHE A 74 -0.84 -13.27 10.29
C PHE A 74 -1.86 -14.29 9.78
N GLY A 75 -2.59 -13.88 8.75
CA GLY A 75 -3.47 -14.77 8.00
C GLY A 75 -2.97 -14.93 6.57
N GLU A 76 -3.64 -15.80 5.83
CA GLU A 76 -3.33 -16.04 4.42
C GLU A 76 -4.60 -16.06 3.58
N VAL A 77 -4.53 -15.43 2.42
CA VAL A 77 -5.53 -15.53 1.35
C VAL A 77 -4.96 -16.43 0.27
N LYS A 78 -5.71 -17.48 -0.10
CA LYS A 78 -5.26 -18.47 -1.10
C LYS A 78 -5.13 -17.88 -2.51
N ILE A 79 -6.11 -17.05 -2.91
CA ILE A 79 -6.14 -16.35 -4.20
C ILE A 79 -6.42 -14.88 -3.91
N CYS A 80 -5.37 -14.06 -3.93
CA CYS A 80 -5.49 -12.63 -3.72
C CYS A 80 -6.20 -11.97 -4.91
N GLY A 81 -7.24 -11.17 -4.66
CA GLY A 81 -7.96 -10.45 -5.72
C GLY A 81 -7.13 -9.40 -6.46
N ARG A 82 -5.96 -8.99 -5.92
CA ARG A 82 -5.03 -8.05 -6.57
C ARG A 82 -4.10 -8.77 -7.53
N CYS A 83 -3.32 -9.73 -7.03
CA CYS A 83 -2.24 -10.36 -7.79
C CYS A 83 -2.51 -11.81 -8.23
N GLY A 84 -3.65 -12.39 -7.87
CA GLY A 84 -4.04 -13.77 -8.17
C GLY A 84 -3.26 -14.86 -7.41
N LYS A 85 -2.28 -14.49 -6.58
CA LYS A 85 -1.40 -15.43 -5.86
C LYS A 85 -1.80 -15.57 -4.39
N LYS A 86 -1.20 -16.55 -3.72
CA LYS A 86 -1.29 -16.71 -2.26
C LYS A 86 -0.58 -15.55 -1.56
N CYS A 87 -1.30 -14.83 -0.70
CA CYS A 87 -0.77 -13.66 0.02
C CYS A 87 -1.01 -13.75 1.52
N ALA A 88 0.03 -13.48 2.30
CA ALA A 88 -0.12 -13.22 3.72
C ALA A 88 -0.78 -11.85 3.95
N TYR A 89 -1.47 -11.69 5.08
CA TYR A 89 -2.02 -10.42 5.54
C TYR A 89 -1.87 -10.28 7.06
N CYS A 90 -1.77 -9.04 7.55
CA CYS A 90 -1.73 -8.78 9.00
C CYS A 90 -3.15 -8.64 9.54
N ARG A 91 -3.53 -9.47 10.52
CA ARG A 91 -4.85 -9.43 11.18
C ARG A 91 -5.01 -8.17 12.02
N SER A 92 -3.92 -7.67 12.60
CA SER A 92 -3.92 -6.42 13.39
C SER A 92 -4.27 -5.19 12.57
N CYS A 93 -4.10 -5.23 11.24
CA CYS A 93 -4.46 -4.13 10.34
C CYS A 93 -5.87 -4.24 9.76
N LEU A 94 -6.67 -5.27 10.08
CA LEU A 94 -7.98 -5.46 9.42
C LEU A 94 -8.92 -4.26 9.60
N ILE A 95 -8.97 -3.69 10.80
CA ILE A 95 -9.82 -2.53 11.11
C ILE A 95 -9.23 -1.22 10.58
N MET A 96 -7.91 -1.16 10.43
CA MET A 96 -7.18 0.05 10.04
C MET A 96 -6.78 0.06 8.55
N GLY A 97 -7.36 -0.79 7.72
CA GLY A 97 -6.93 -0.99 6.33
C GLY A 97 -6.05 -2.23 6.17
N ARG A 98 -6.64 -3.30 5.62
CA ARG A 98 -5.98 -4.60 5.46
C ARG A 98 -4.73 -4.48 4.60
N VAL A 99 -3.58 -4.76 5.22
CA VAL A 99 -2.31 -4.88 4.50
C VAL A 99 -2.04 -6.31 4.08
N MET A 100 -1.48 -6.47 2.88
CA MET A 100 -1.17 -7.77 2.29
C MET A 100 0.30 -7.81 1.87
N GLY A 101 0.84 -9.02 1.69
CA GLY A 101 2.22 -9.22 1.27
C GLY A 101 2.50 -8.90 -0.20
N CYS A 102 1.47 -8.75 -1.03
CA CYS A 102 1.64 -8.21 -2.38
C CYS A 102 1.70 -6.68 -2.31
N SER A 103 2.75 -6.10 -2.87
CA SER A 103 2.87 -4.68 -3.18
C SER A 103 2.44 -4.42 -4.63
N ARG A 104 1.78 -3.27 -4.88
CA ARG A 104 1.41 -2.66 -6.18
C ARG A 104 1.09 -3.66 -7.32
N PHE A 105 -0.21 -3.94 -7.50
CA PHE A 105 -0.90 -4.84 -8.46
C PHE A 105 -0.24 -6.21 -8.71
#